data_AF-A0A091LMT2-F1
#
_entry.id   AF-A0A091LMT2-F1
#
_cell.length_a   1.000
_cell.length_b   1.000
_cell.length_c   1.000
_cell.angle_alpha   90.00
_cell.angle_beta   90.00
_cell.angle_gamma   90.00
#
_symmetry.space_group_name_H-M   'P 1'
#
loop_
_entity.id
_entity.type
_entity.pdbx_description
1 polymer ?
#
loop_
_entity_poly.entity_id
_entity_poly.type
_entity_poly.pdbx_seq_one_letter_code
_entity_poly.pdbx_strand_id
1 'polypeptide(L)'
;PLLLPSLCRVPALPVKNLNGNPCHPALAGMMGILMCAAGLPVCLTRAPKPILHPPPVSKRVAGRWGHCGQALMASPPLPAAGKTPEDVVRRYIQKVKNPPDEDCTICMERLVASSGYEGVLSQRGIKPELVGKLGKCGHMYHLLCLLAMYNNGNKAIYGEKTGTQPPGKMEFHLIPHSLPGYTDSKTIRIVYDIPTGIQGPEHPNPGKKFTARGFPRHCYLPDNEKGRKV
;
A
#
# COMPACT_ATOMS: atom_id res chain seq x y z
N PRO A 1 -25.88 7.81 53.37
CA PRO A 1 -26.60 9.06 53.05
C PRO A 1 -25.65 10.09 52.41
N LEU A 2 -25.92 10.42 51.14
CA LEU A 2 -25.58 11.68 50.44
C LEU A 2 -24.07 11.92 50.10
N LEU A 3 -23.63 12.46 48.97
CA LEU A 3 -24.15 12.85 47.65
C LEU A 3 -22.91 13.25 46.81
N LEU A 4 -22.85 12.94 45.51
CA LEU A 4 -21.83 13.46 44.58
C LEU A 4 -21.92 15.00 44.44
N PRO A 5 -20.81 15.72 44.17
CA PRO A 5 -20.87 17.06 43.59
C PRO A 5 -20.80 17.03 42.05
N SER A 6 -21.94 17.33 41.43
CA SER A 6 -22.15 18.26 40.31
C SER A 6 -21.04 18.43 39.23
N LEU A 7 -21.30 17.84 38.06
CA LEU A 7 -20.75 18.30 36.77
C LEU A 7 -21.28 19.70 36.44
N CYS A 8 -20.40 20.71 36.44
CA CYS A 8 -20.71 22.02 35.89
C CYS A 8 -20.98 21.92 34.37
N ARG A 9 -22.21 22.28 33.99
CA ARG A 9 -22.69 22.36 32.60
C ARG A 9 -22.23 23.70 32.00
N VAL A 10 -21.27 23.66 31.07
CA VAL A 10 -20.88 24.86 30.31
C VAL A 10 -21.88 25.08 29.15
N PRO A 11 -22.38 26.30 28.90
CA PRO A 11 -23.36 26.55 27.84
C PRO A 11 -22.71 26.45 26.45
N ALA A 12 -23.40 25.80 25.50
CA ALA A 12 -23.02 25.84 24.09
C ALA A 12 -23.59 27.12 23.44
N LEU A 13 -22.72 27.93 22.84
CA LEU A 13 -23.14 29.08 22.03
C LEU A 13 -23.60 28.62 20.64
N PRO A 14 -24.73 29.12 20.12
CA PRO A 14 -25.21 28.74 18.79
C PRO A 14 -24.46 29.50 17.70
N VAL A 15 -23.80 28.77 16.79
CA VAL A 15 -23.23 29.37 15.58
C VAL A 15 -24.36 29.57 14.57
N LYS A 16 -25.00 30.73 14.62
CA LYS A 16 -25.87 31.23 13.53
C LYS A 16 -25.01 31.97 12.50
N ASN A 17 -25.19 31.59 11.25
CA ASN A 17 -24.91 32.33 10.01
C ASN A 17 -23.56 33.05 9.89
N LEU A 18 -22.62 32.39 9.22
CA LEU A 18 -21.64 33.08 8.38
C LEU A 18 -21.86 32.61 6.94
N ASN A 19 -22.64 33.38 6.20
CA ASN A 19 -22.60 33.39 4.74
C ASN A 19 -21.22 33.92 4.32
N GLY A 20 -20.51 33.17 3.47
CA GLY A 20 -19.36 33.69 2.73
C GLY A 20 -18.03 33.00 3.04
N ASN A 21 -17.59 32.19 2.07
CA ASN A 21 -16.28 31.56 1.86
C ASN A 21 -15.98 30.22 2.57
N PRO A 22 -15.57 29.18 1.80
CA PRO A 22 -15.23 27.88 2.34
C PRO A 22 -13.82 27.94 2.94
N CYS A 23 -13.74 28.22 4.24
CA CYS A 23 -12.49 28.07 4.97
C CYS A 23 -12.17 26.57 5.10
N HIS A 24 -11.04 26.15 4.51
CA HIS A 24 -10.60 24.77 4.36
C HIS A 24 -10.55 24.04 5.73
N PRO A 25 -10.96 22.75 5.84
CA PRO A 25 -10.88 21.97 7.08
C PRO A 25 -9.48 21.96 7.72
N ALA A 26 -8.44 22.17 6.91
CA ALA A 26 -7.05 22.30 7.37
C ALA A 26 -6.80 23.55 8.21
N LEU A 27 -7.47 24.67 7.93
CA LEU A 27 -7.29 25.93 8.67
C LEU A 27 -7.91 25.83 10.08
N ALA A 28 -9.07 25.17 10.18
CA ALA A 28 -9.71 24.87 11.47
C ALA A 28 -8.85 23.93 12.34
N GLY A 29 -8.13 22.99 11.71
CA GLY A 29 -7.17 22.12 12.39
C GLY A 29 -5.95 22.87 12.95
N MET A 30 -5.41 23.85 12.20
CA MET A 30 -4.25 24.64 12.65
C MET A 30 -4.60 25.58 13.81
N MET A 31 -5.80 26.18 13.81
CA MET A 31 -6.27 27.02 14.92
C MET A 31 -6.42 26.22 16.22
N GLY A 32 -6.87 24.96 16.14
CA GLY A 32 -7.02 24.08 17.30
C GLY A 32 -5.71 23.70 17.98
N ILE A 33 -4.61 23.61 17.23
CA ILE A 33 -3.28 23.28 17.78
C ILE A 33 -2.70 24.47 18.54
N LEU A 34 -2.83 25.69 18.00
CA LEU A 34 -2.36 26.92 18.65
C LEU A 34 -3.09 27.21 19.97
N MET A 35 -4.40 26.95 20.03
CA MET A 35 -5.20 27.19 21.25
C MET A 35 -4.98 26.13 22.34
N CYS A 36 -4.47 24.94 21.99
CA CYS A 36 -4.11 23.88 22.94
C CYS A 36 -2.82 24.23 23.72
N ALA A 37 -1.91 25.00 23.13
CA ALA A 37 -0.66 25.43 23.76
C ALA A 37 -0.86 26.47 24.89
N ALA A 38 -2.02 27.15 24.94
CA ALA A 38 -2.32 28.18 25.94
C ALA A 38 -3.17 27.69 27.13
N GLY A 39 -3.41 26.36 27.26
CA GLY A 39 -4.15 25.79 28.39
C GLY A 39 -5.65 26.07 28.40
N LEU A 40 -6.23 26.55 27.29
CA LEU A 40 -7.68 26.74 27.16
C LEU A 40 -8.37 25.40 26.81
N PRO A 41 -9.52 25.08 27.42
CA PRO A 41 -10.24 23.86 27.12
C PRO A 41 -10.80 23.90 25.69
N VAL A 42 -10.24 23.08 24.81
CA VAL A 42 -10.72 22.92 23.43
C VAL A 42 -11.68 21.72 23.38
N CYS A 43 -12.97 21.98 23.20
CA CYS A 43 -13.93 20.92 22.86
C CYS A 43 -13.76 20.53 21.39
N LEU A 44 -13.02 19.46 21.12
CA LEU A 44 -13.04 18.80 19.82
C LEU A 44 -14.42 18.15 19.63
N THR A 45 -15.34 18.86 18.98
CA THR A 45 -16.55 18.23 18.47
C THR A 45 -16.14 17.19 17.45
N ARG A 46 -16.25 15.91 17.82
CA ARG A 46 -16.07 14.78 16.93
C ARG A 46 -16.89 15.04 15.67
N ALA A 47 -16.23 15.12 14.51
CA ALA A 47 -16.93 15.14 13.23
C ALA A 47 -17.93 13.97 13.23
N PRO A 48 -19.21 14.19 12.85
CA PRO A 48 -20.18 13.12 12.78
C PRO A 48 -19.56 11.97 12.01
N LYS A 49 -19.51 10.77 12.61
CA LYS A 49 -19.19 9.57 11.84
C LYS A 49 -20.13 9.60 10.62
N PRO A 50 -19.64 9.55 9.37
CA PRO A 50 -20.52 9.30 8.25
C PRO A 50 -21.22 7.98 8.55
N ILE A 51 -22.49 8.07 8.93
CA ILE A 51 -23.34 6.91 9.10
C ILE A 51 -23.69 6.48 7.67
N LEU A 52 -22.75 5.79 7.04
CA LEU A 52 -23.06 4.94 5.90
C LEU A 52 -23.54 3.62 6.49
N HIS A 53 -24.80 3.58 6.92
CA HIS A 53 -25.51 2.31 6.91
C HIS A 53 -25.69 1.98 5.43
N PRO A 54 -24.96 1.01 4.84
CA PRO A 54 -25.33 0.54 3.52
C PRO A 54 -26.77 0.02 3.64
N PRO A 55 -27.71 0.44 2.76
CA PRO A 55 -29.04 -0.15 2.77
C PRO A 55 -28.91 -1.67 2.58
N PRO A 56 -29.73 -2.48 3.27
CA PRO A 56 -29.73 -3.92 3.07
C PRO A 56 -30.02 -4.20 1.59
N VAL A 57 -29.10 -4.93 0.95
CA VAL A 57 -29.28 -5.35 -0.44
C VAL A 57 -30.40 -6.39 -0.45
N SER A 58 -31.59 -6.00 -0.95
CA SER A 58 -32.65 -6.97 -1.18
C SER A 58 -32.17 -7.97 -2.23
N LYS A 59 -32.28 -9.28 -1.94
CA LYS A 59 -31.97 -10.37 -2.89
C LYS A 59 -32.98 -10.45 -4.04
N ARG A 60 -33.64 -9.36 -4.42
CA ARG A 60 -34.68 -9.35 -5.47
C ARG A 60 -34.61 -8.12 -6.35
N VAL A 61 -33.51 -7.97 -7.07
CA VAL A 61 -33.57 -7.52 -8.47
C VAL A 61 -32.46 -8.25 -9.22
N ALA A 62 -32.74 -9.48 -9.65
CA ALA A 62 -32.05 -10.08 -10.80
C ALA A 62 -32.53 -9.33 -12.05
N GLY A 63 -32.19 -8.04 -12.10
CA GLY A 63 -32.40 -7.14 -13.22
C GLY A 63 -31.05 -6.95 -13.87
N ARG A 64 -30.95 -7.51 -15.07
CA ARG A 64 -29.92 -7.37 -16.09
C ARG A 64 -29.29 -5.96 -16.13
N TRP A 65 -28.31 -5.68 -15.27
CA TRP A 65 -27.50 -4.45 -15.29
C TRP A 65 -26.04 -4.85 -15.07
N GLY A 66 -25.23 -4.48 -16.05
CA GLY A 66 -23.95 -5.12 -16.38
C GLY A 66 -22.80 -4.90 -15.40
N HIS A 67 -21.83 -5.81 -15.50
CA HIS A 67 -20.52 -5.82 -14.86
C HIS A 67 -20.51 -6.00 -13.33
N CYS A 68 -20.79 -7.23 -12.91
CA CYS A 68 -20.32 -7.75 -11.62
C CYS A 68 -19.10 -8.62 -11.89
N GLY A 69 -17.99 -8.38 -11.18
CA GLY A 69 -16.78 -9.18 -11.27
C GLY A 69 -16.37 -9.69 -9.90
N GLN A 70 -15.91 -10.95 -9.86
CA GLN A 70 -15.35 -11.57 -8.66
C GLN A 70 -13.98 -12.14 -9.01
N ALA A 71 -13.01 -11.89 -8.15
CA ALA A 71 -11.67 -12.45 -8.25
C ALA A 71 -11.29 -13.08 -6.90
N LEU A 72 -10.79 -14.30 -6.95
CA LEU A 72 -10.12 -14.92 -5.82
C LEU A 72 -8.72 -14.31 -5.71
N MET A 73 -8.44 -13.73 -4.54
CA MET A 73 -7.11 -13.26 -4.21
C MET A 73 -6.35 -14.46 -3.67
N ALA A 74 -5.53 -15.08 -4.49
CA ALA A 74 -4.59 -16.08 -4.01
C ALA A 74 -3.36 -15.37 -3.44
N SER A 75 -2.70 -15.99 -2.45
CA SER A 75 -1.29 -15.69 -2.23
C SER A 75 -0.57 -15.89 -3.56
N PRO A 76 0.26 -14.93 -4.02
CA PRO A 76 1.08 -15.17 -5.18
C PRO A 76 1.89 -16.45 -4.94
N PRO A 77 2.07 -17.29 -5.97
CA PRO A 77 2.95 -18.43 -5.83
C PRO A 77 4.28 -17.92 -5.32
N LEU A 78 4.82 -18.58 -4.29
CA LEU A 78 6.21 -18.42 -3.93
C LEU A 78 7.04 -18.47 -5.22
N PRO A 79 8.13 -17.67 -5.34
CA PRO A 79 9.02 -17.81 -6.48
C PRO A 79 9.26 -19.30 -6.69
N ALA A 80 8.88 -19.79 -7.88
CA ALA A 80 8.73 -21.23 -8.17
C ALA A 80 9.82 -22.01 -7.42
N ALA A 81 9.40 -22.91 -6.52
CA ALA A 81 10.29 -23.64 -5.62
C ALA A 81 11.57 -24.03 -6.38
N GLY A 82 12.68 -23.36 -6.05
CA GLY A 82 13.99 -23.60 -6.70
C GLY A 82 14.67 -22.44 -7.45
N LYS A 83 14.07 -21.24 -7.59
CA LYS A 83 14.81 -20.09 -8.19
C LYS A 83 15.49 -19.26 -7.10
N THR A 84 16.80 -19.34 -7.00
CA THR A 84 17.54 -18.55 -6.01
C THR A 84 17.55 -17.07 -6.38
N PRO A 85 17.77 -16.15 -5.43
CA PRO A 85 17.99 -14.73 -5.73
C PRO A 85 19.06 -14.52 -6.82
N GLU A 86 20.12 -15.34 -6.82
CA GLU A 86 21.12 -15.31 -7.88
C GLU A 86 20.53 -15.59 -9.27
N ASP A 87 19.64 -16.58 -9.41
CA ASP A 87 19.04 -16.94 -10.70
C ASP A 87 18.14 -15.85 -11.26
N VAL A 88 17.44 -15.14 -10.37
CA VAL A 88 16.61 -13.99 -10.76
C VAL A 88 17.48 -12.86 -11.29
N VAL A 89 18.54 -12.52 -10.55
CA VAL A 89 19.47 -11.45 -10.90
C VAL A 89 20.20 -11.79 -12.22
N ARG A 90 20.68 -13.04 -12.38
CA ARG A 90 21.35 -13.51 -13.61
C ARG A 90 20.47 -13.45 -14.85
N ARG A 91 19.14 -13.60 -14.74
CA ARG A 91 18.23 -13.52 -15.89
C ARG A 91 18.24 -12.16 -16.58
N TYR A 92 18.48 -11.08 -15.83
CA TYR A 92 18.37 -9.71 -16.33
C TYR A 92 19.72 -9.07 -16.65
N ILE A 93 20.79 -9.83 -16.53
CA ILE A 93 22.16 -9.35 -16.61
C ILE A 93 22.92 -10.05 -17.73
N GLN A 94 23.70 -9.28 -18.46
CA GLN A 94 24.73 -9.76 -19.37
C GLN A 94 26.09 -9.63 -18.69
N LYS A 95 26.85 -10.73 -18.63
CA LYS A 95 28.20 -10.74 -18.05
C LYS A 95 29.13 -9.85 -18.88
N VAL A 96 29.82 -8.93 -18.23
CA VAL A 96 30.83 -8.07 -18.85
C VAL A 96 32.21 -8.66 -18.60
N LYS A 97 33.01 -8.88 -19.65
CA LYS A 97 34.38 -9.40 -19.53
C LYS A 97 35.37 -8.32 -19.14
N ASN A 98 35.27 -7.15 -19.79
CA ASN A 98 36.14 -6.00 -19.59
C ASN A 98 35.26 -4.82 -19.14
N PRO A 99 35.03 -4.64 -17.83
CA PRO A 99 34.26 -3.51 -17.34
C PRO A 99 35.02 -2.19 -17.55
N PRO A 100 34.32 -1.06 -17.74
CA PRO A 100 34.94 0.26 -17.78
C PRO A 100 35.50 0.65 -16.41
N ASP A 101 36.47 1.58 -16.39
CA ASP A 101 36.98 2.20 -15.15
C ASP A 101 36.01 3.27 -14.64
N GLU A 102 34.79 2.82 -14.32
CA GLU A 102 33.71 3.61 -13.73
C GLU A 102 33.31 3.01 -12.38
N ASP A 103 32.65 3.80 -11.54
CA ASP A 103 32.20 3.36 -10.22
C ASP A 103 30.88 2.58 -10.30
N CYS A 104 30.79 1.52 -9.51
CA CYS A 104 29.54 0.83 -9.22
C CYS A 104 28.72 1.68 -8.25
N THR A 105 27.62 2.28 -8.70
CA THR A 105 26.83 3.22 -7.87
C THR A 105 26.07 2.59 -6.70
N ILE A 106 26.22 1.28 -6.47
CA ILE A 106 25.63 0.58 -5.32
C ILE A 106 26.62 0.52 -4.15
N CYS A 107 27.87 0.11 -4.41
CA CYS A 107 28.91 0.01 -3.37
C CYS A 107 29.90 1.18 -3.40
N MET A 108 29.84 2.03 -4.42
CA MET A 108 30.77 3.14 -4.69
C MET A 108 32.23 2.70 -4.91
N GLU A 109 32.46 1.44 -5.23
CA GLU A 109 33.76 0.90 -5.64
C GLU A 109 33.86 0.80 -7.16
N ARG A 110 35.08 0.86 -7.69
CA ARG A 110 35.32 0.73 -9.14
C ARG A 110 34.86 -0.62 -9.67
N LEU A 111 34.26 -0.64 -10.86
CA LEU A 111 33.81 -1.87 -11.53
C LEU A 111 34.98 -2.82 -11.89
N VAL A 112 36.18 -2.27 -12.07
CA VAL A 112 37.41 -3.06 -12.26
C VAL A 112 37.95 -3.69 -10.97
N ALA A 113 37.46 -3.25 -9.81
CA ALA A 113 37.85 -3.74 -8.49
C ALA A 113 36.77 -4.68 -7.90
N SER A 114 37.07 -5.27 -6.73
CA SER A 114 36.13 -6.11 -6.00
C SER A 114 34.95 -5.30 -5.45
N SER A 115 33.77 -5.95 -5.39
CA SER A 115 32.58 -5.41 -4.76
C SER A 115 32.77 -5.14 -3.26
N GLY A 116 32.38 -3.96 -2.76
CA GLY A 116 32.35 -3.65 -1.31
C GLY A 116 31.39 -4.51 -0.46
N TYR A 117 30.54 -5.34 -1.08
CA TYR A 117 29.73 -6.36 -0.40
C TYR A 117 30.45 -7.71 -0.23
N GLU A 118 31.75 -7.79 -0.48
CA GLU A 118 32.55 -8.98 -0.21
C GLU A 118 32.42 -9.39 1.28
N GLY A 119 32.20 -10.70 1.52
CA GLY A 119 32.04 -11.24 2.88
C GLY A 119 30.69 -10.98 3.57
N VAL A 120 29.86 -10.06 3.07
CA VAL A 120 28.55 -9.74 3.67
C VAL A 120 27.46 -10.74 3.27
N LEU A 121 27.49 -11.20 2.02
CA LEU A 121 26.58 -12.24 1.54
C LEU A 121 27.25 -13.61 1.71
N SER A 122 26.63 -14.52 2.48
CA SER A 122 27.05 -15.91 2.69
C SER A 122 26.98 -16.80 1.43
N GLN A 123 26.97 -16.20 0.25
CA GLN A 123 26.73 -16.82 -1.05
C GLN A 123 28.03 -17.40 -1.60
N ARG A 124 28.28 -18.67 -1.27
CA ARG A 124 29.43 -19.45 -1.73
C ARG A 124 29.31 -19.73 -3.24
N GLY A 125 29.75 -18.81 -4.09
CA GLY A 125 29.86 -19.11 -5.53
C GLY A 125 29.91 -17.93 -6.49
N ILE A 126 29.69 -16.69 -6.04
CA ILE A 126 29.83 -15.50 -6.89
C ILE A 126 31.15 -14.79 -6.58
N LYS A 127 31.97 -14.61 -7.62
CA LYS A 127 33.21 -13.83 -7.55
C LYS A 127 32.89 -12.34 -7.33
N PRO A 128 33.55 -11.65 -6.39
CA PRO A 128 33.24 -10.24 -6.08
C PRO A 128 33.61 -9.27 -7.20
N GLU A 129 34.46 -9.68 -8.13
CA GLU A 129 34.88 -8.89 -9.30
C GLU A 129 33.92 -9.05 -10.50
N LEU A 130 32.90 -9.90 -10.38
CA LEU A 130 32.00 -10.18 -11.49
C LEU A 130 31.07 -8.98 -11.75
N VAL A 131 31.23 -8.34 -12.91
CA VAL A 131 30.38 -7.23 -13.36
C VAL A 131 29.30 -7.70 -14.33
N GLY A 132 28.11 -7.15 -14.11
CA GLY A 132 26.93 -7.37 -14.92
C GLY A 132 26.37 -6.09 -15.52
N LYS A 133 25.93 -6.17 -16.78
CA LYS A 133 25.19 -5.11 -17.47
C LYS A 133 23.70 -5.41 -17.51
N LEU A 134 22.86 -4.50 -17.05
CA LEU A 134 21.40 -4.65 -17.09
C LEU A 134 20.85 -4.53 -18.52
N GLY A 135 20.04 -5.49 -18.96
CA GLY A 135 19.63 -5.60 -20.37
C GLY A 135 18.81 -4.44 -20.93
N LYS A 136 17.93 -3.80 -20.12
CA LYS A 136 17.06 -2.70 -20.60
C LYS A 136 17.72 -1.31 -20.61
N CYS A 137 18.57 -1.01 -19.62
CA CYS A 137 19.13 0.34 -19.44
C CYS A 137 20.65 0.41 -19.63
N GLY A 138 21.34 -0.72 -19.71
CA GLY A 138 22.76 -0.77 -19.98
C GLY A 138 23.68 -0.36 -18.82
N HIS A 139 23.13 0.01 -17.67
CA HIS A 139 23.92 0.29 -16.46
C HIS A 139 24.67 -0.96 -15.99
N MET A 140 25.87 -0.73 -15.44
CA MET A 140 26.78 -1.78 -15.00
C MET A 140 26.98 -1.75 -13.49
N TYR A 141 27.03 -2.92 -12.87
CA TYR A 141 27.20 -3.10 -11.44
C TYR A 141 27.93 -4.40 -11.16
N HIS A 142 28.57 -4.52 -9.99
CA HIS A 142 28.98 -5.85 -9.51
C HIS A 142 27.74 -6.73 -9.28
N LEU A 143 27.85 -8.01 -9.61
CA LEU A 143 26.76 -8.96 -9.45
C LEU A 143 26.37 -9.13 -7.97
N LEU A 144 27.36 -9.11 -7.06
CA LEU A 144 27.12 -9.13 -5.62
C LEU A 144 26.31 -7.92 -5.15
N CYS A 145 26.60 -6.72 -5.67
CA CYS A 145 25.87 -5.51 -5.33
C CYS A 145 24.39 -5.58 -5.76
N LEU A 146 24.12 -6.08 -6.97
CA LEU A 146 22.74 -6.28 -7.45
C LEU A 146 21.99 -7.33 -6.62
N LEU A 147 22.69 -8.38 -6.18
CA LEU A 147 22.14 -9.41 -5.31
C LEU A 147 21.82 -8.87 -3.91
N ALA A 148 22.74 -8.09 -3.32
CA ALA A 148 22.53 -7.43 -2.04
C ALA A 148 21.33 -6.47 -2.11
N MET A 149 21.26 -5.66 -3.16
CA MET A 149 20.14 -4.74 -3.41
C MET A 149 18.81 -5.50 -3.56
N TYR A 150 18.80 -6.61 -4.30
CA TYR A 150 17.63 -7.46 -4.49
C TYR A 150 17.15 -8.08 -3.17
N ASN A 151 18.06 -8.63 -2.37
CA ASN A 151 17.75 -9.24 -1.07
C ASN A 151 17.20 -8.21 -0.06
N ASN A 152 17.66 -6.96 -0.15
CA ASN A 152 17.18 -5.87 0.71
C ASN A 152 15.85 -5.25 0.23
N GLY A 153 15.22 -5.78 -0.83
CA GLY A 153 13.88 -5.36 -1.27
C GLY A 153 13.85 -4.05 -2.05
N ASN A 154 15.00 -3.50 -2.45
CA ASN A 154 15.05 -2.29 -3.27
C ASN A 154 14.72 -2.63 -4.74
N LYS A 155 13.72 -1.91 -5.25
CA LYS A 155 12.98 -2.23 -6.48
C LYS A 155 13.83 -2.02 -7.74
N ALA A 156 14.30 -3.10 -8.36
CA ALA A 156 14.70 -3.06 -9.77
C ALA A 156 13.50 -3.40 -10.67
N ILE A 157 13.32 -2.65 -11.78
CA ILE A 157 12.18 -2.63 -12.72
C ILE A 157 12.20 -3.86 -13.68
N TYR A 158 12.67 -5.00 -13.19
CA TYR A 158 12.83 -6.23 -13.96
C TYR A 158 11.96 -7.33 -13.37
N GLY A 159 11.14 -7.94 -14.23
CA GLY A 159 10.16 -8.95 -13.82
C GLY A 159 8.81 -8.35 -13.42
N GLU A 160 7.89 -9.24 -13.06
CA GLU A 160 6.59 -8.90 -12.50
C GLU A 160 6.72 -8.72 -10.99
N LYS A 161 6.31 -7.55 -10.50
CA LYS A 161 6.39 -7.27 -9.08
C LYS A 161 5.14 -7.78 -8.37
N THR A 162 5.29 -8.82 -7.58
CA THR A 162 4.24 -9.33 -6.68
C THR A 162 4.43 -8.81 -5.25
N GLY A 163 3.37 -8.86 -4.45
CA GLY A 163 3.41 -8.57 -3.01
C GLY A 163 3.26 -9.84 -2.17
N THR A 164 3.09 -9.70 -0.86
CA THR A 164 2.83 -10.81 0.07
C THR A 164 1.36 -10.77 0.55
N GLN A 165 0.42 -10.53 -0.37
CA GLN A 165 -0.99 -10.44 -0.01
C GLN A 165 -1.50 -11.81 0.44
N PRO A 166 -2.11 -11.95 1.64
CA PRO A 166 -2.72 -13.21 2.06
C PRO A 166 -3.93 -13.59 1.19
N PRO A 167 -4.39 -14.86 1.24
CA PRO A 167 -5.55 -15.30 0.48
C PRO A 167 -6.84 -14.56 0.91
N GLY A 168 -7.73 -14.30 -0.04
CA GLY A 168 -9.00 -13.62 0.20
C GLY A 168 -9.87 -13.53 -1.05
N LYS A 169 -10.86 -12.63 -1.01
CA LYS A 169 -11.78 -12.35 -2.11
C LYS A 169 -11.79 -10.87 -2.44
N MET A 170 -11.91 -10.54 -3.71
CA MET A 170 -12.23 -9.22 -4.20
C MET A 170 -13.46 -9.32 -5.09
N GLU A 171 -14.47 -8.51 -4.79
CA GLU A 171 -15.68 -8.41 -5.59
C GLU A 171 -15.91 -6.95 -5.96
N PHE A 172 -16.51 -6.69 -7.12
CA PHE A 172 -16.97 -5.35 -7.45
C PHE A 172 -18.30 -5.38 -8.19
N HIS A 173 -19.05 -4.30 -8.02
CA HIS A 173 -20.30 -4.04 -8.74
C HIS A 173 -20.62 -2.55 -8.70
N LEU A 174 -21.53 -2.12 -9.57
CA LEU A 174 -22.00 -0.74 -9.64
C LEU A 174 -23.11 -0.49 -8.61
N ILE A 175 -23.06 0.68 -7.99
CA ILE A 175 -24.17 1.22 -7.17
C ILE A 175 -24.75 2.46 -7.86
N PRO A 176 -26.07 2.67 -7.80
CA PRO A 176 -26.76 3.74 -8.52
C PRO A 176 -26.68 5.09 -7.78
N HIS A 177 -25.54 5.38 -7.18
CA HIS A 177 -25.28 6.63 -6.48
C HIS A 177 -23.98 7.25 -6.99
N SER A 178 -23.97 8.56 -7.10
CA SER A 178 -22.81 9.35 -7.49
C SER A 178 -21.95 9.67 -6.27
N LEU A 179 -20.62 9.63 -6.42
CA LEU A 179 -19.72 10.14 -5.39
C LEU A 179 -19.75 11.68 -5.36
N PRO A 180 -19.50 12.32 -4.20
CA PRO A 180 -19.29 13.76 -4.13
C PRO A 180 -18.22 14.20 -5.14
N GLY A 181 -18.54 15.19 -5.98
CA GLY A 181 -17.67 15.66 -7.06
C GLY A 181 -17.77 14.91 -8.38
N TYR A 182 -18.62 13.87 -8.48
CA TYR A 182 -18.81 13.04 -9.68
C TYR A 182 -20.29 12.83 -10.00
N THR A 183 -21.04 13.92 -10.20
CA THR A 183 -22.52 13.92 -10.35
C THR A 183 -23.00 13.06 -11.51
N ASP A 184 -22.24 12.99 -12.59
CA ASP A 184 -22.68 12.42 -13.87
C ASP A 184 -22.25 10.95 -14.05
N SER A 185 -21.85 10.28 -12.97
CA SER A 185 -21.41 8.89 -12.99
C SER A 185 -21.97 8.08 -11.82
N LYS A 186 -22.22 6.79 -12.05
CA LYS A 186 -22.45 5.80 -10.99
C LYS A 186 -21.18 5.61 -10.16
N THR A 187 -21.21 4.72 -9.18
CA THR A 187 -20.04 4.36 -8.38
C THR A 187 -19.72 2.88 -8.52
N ILE A 188 -18.46 2.55 -8.78
CA ILE A 188 -17.90 1.21 -8.66
C ILE A 188 -17.61 0.97 -7.18
N ARG A 189 -18.31 0.01 -6.57
CA ARG A 189 -18.03 -0.44 -5.20
C ARG A 189 -17.17 -1.69 -5.26
N ILE A 190 -15.98 -1.62 -4.69
CA ILE A 190 -15.05 -2.74 -4.54
C ILE A 190 -15.14 -3.24 -3.09
N VAL A 191 -15.20 -4.55 -2.91
CA VAL A 191 -15.28 -5.22 -1.62
C VAL A 191 -14.12 -6.19 -1.51
N TYR A 192 -13.20 -5.92 -0.60
CA TYR A 192 -12.15 -6.86 -0.22
C TYR A 192 -12.57 -7.62 1.02
N ASP A 193 -12.34 -8.93 1.04
CA ASP A 193 -12.56 -9.79 2.21
C ASP A 193 -11.37 -10.74 2.40
N ILE A 194 -10.58 -10.49 3.45
CA ILE A 194 -9.40 -11.29 3.78
C ILE A 194 -9.62 -11.90 5.18
N PRO A 195 -9.73 -13.23 5.30
CA PRO A 195 -9.87 -13.89 6.58
C PRO A 195 -8.56 -13.89 7.39
N THR A 196 -8.64 -14.28 8.65
CA THR A 196 -7.45 -14.61 9.44
C THR A 196 -6.79 -15.88 8.90
N GLY A 197 -5.51 -16.08 9.23
CA GLY A 197 -4.78 -17.24 8.74
C GLY A 197 -3.42 -17.44 9.40
N ILE A 198 -2.60 -18.28 8.76
CA ILE A 198 -1.21 -18.55 9.15
C ILE A 198 -0.27 -17.88 8.15
N GLN A 199 0.79 -17.25 8.67
CA GLN A 199 1.83 -16.61 7.87
C GLN A 199 2.63 -17.65 7.08
N GLY A 200 2.72 -17.45 5.77
CA GLY A 200 3.61 -18.22 4.88
C GLY A 200 5.09 -17.86 5.05
N PRO A 201 6.02 -18.56 4.37
CA PRO A 201 7.46 -18.31 4.45
C PRO A 201 7.88 -16.91 3.97
N GLU A 202 7.07 -16.26 3.14
CA GLU A 202 7.25 -14.90 2.62
C GLU A 202 6.88 -13.80 3.62
N HIS A 203 6.23 -14.16 4.73
CA HIS A 203 5.75 -13.22 5.75
C HIS A 203 6.77 -13.06 6.89
N PRO A 204 6.69 -11.97 7.69
CA PRO A 204 7.70 -11.67 8.72
C PRO A 204 7.89 -12.76 9.79
N ASN A 205 6.84 -13.52 10.12
CA ASN A 205 6.90 -14.59 11.12
C ASN A 205 6.23 -15.87 10.59
N PRO A 206 6.91 -16.67 9.75
CA PRO A 206 6.34 -17.88 9.17
C PRO A 206 5.79 -18.85 10.23
N GLY A 207 4.63 -19.45 9.94
CA GLY A 207 3.95 -20.37 10.85
C GLY A 207 3.17 -19.70 11.99
N LYS A 208 3.30 -18.38 12.21
CA LYS A 208 2.49 -17.65 13.20
C LYS A 208 1.15 -17.24 12.63
N LYS A 209 0.12 -17.18 13.50
CA LYS A 209 -1.19 -16.63 13.14
C LYS A 209 -1.08 -15.14 12.80
N PHE A 210 -1.85 -14.69 11.81
CA PHE A 210 -2.12 -13.26 11.59
C PHE A 210 -3.60 -12.96 11.79
N THR A 211 -3.91 -11.70 12.14
CA THR A 211 -5.29 -11.23 12.28
C THR A 211 -5.66 -10.29 11.14
N ALA A 212 -6.93 -10.27 10.75
CA ALA A 212 -7.46 -9.44 9.68
C ALA A 212 -8.63 -8.62 10.23
N ARG A 213 -8.42 -7.32 10.49
CA ARG A 213 -9.40 -6.45 11.15
C ARG A 213 -10.13 -5.57 10.14
N GLY A 214 -11.45 -5.42 10.36
CA GLY A 214 -12.31 -4.52 9.59
C GLY A 214 -12.63 -5.02 8.18
N PHE A 215 -12.60 -6.34 7.96
CA PHE A 215 -13.10 -6.95 6.74
C PHE A 215 -14.59 -7.33 6.89
N PRO A 216 -15.41 -7.24 5.82
CA PRO A 216 -15.04 -6.77 4.48
C PRO A 216 -14.77 -5.25 4.43
N ARG A 217 -13.76 -4.85 3.64
CA ARG A 217 -13.41 -3.45 3.40
C ARG A 217 -14.07 -2.96 2.13
N HIS A 218 -14.81 -1.86 2.23
CA HIS A 218 -15.51 -1.25 1.10
C HIS A 218 -14.71 -0.05 0.57
N CYS A 219 -14.47 -0.05 -0.74
CA CYS A 219 -13.80 1.01 -1.48
C CYS A 219 -14.71 1.49 -2.62
N TYR A 220 -14.54 2.75 -3.04
CA TYR A 220 -15.42 3.38 -4.02
C TYR A 220 -14.61 4.15 -5.06
N LEU A 221 -14.97 3.99 -6.33
CA LEU A 221 -14.43 4.74 -7.46
C LEU A 221 -15.61 5.27 -8.30
N PRO A 222 -15.50 6.44 -8.93
CA PRO A 222 -16.52 6.89 -9.87
C PRO A 222 -16.52 5.99 -11.11
N ASP A 223 -17.69 5.65 -11.64
CA ASP A 223 -17.84 4.86 -12.87
C ASP A 223 -17.65 5.74 -14.12
N ASN A 224 -16.46 6.30 -14.25
CA ASN A 224 -15.99 7.04 -15.43
C ASN A 224 -14.72 6.39 -16.00
N GLU A 225 -14.20 6.91 -17.10
CA GLU A 225 -13.04 6.33 -17.77
C GLU A 225 -11.81 6.20 -16.84
N LYS A 226 -11.53 7.26 -16.07
CA LYS A 226 -10.41 7.27 -15.12
C LYS A 226 -10.62 6.25 -14.00
N GLY A 227 -11.83 6.16 -13.45
CA GLY A 227 -12.15 5.22 -12.38
C GLY A 227 -12.17 3.76 -12.82
N ARG A 228 -12.55 3.47 -14.08
CA ARG A 228 -12.47 2.11 -14.66
C ARG A 228 -11.06 1.66 -14.98
N LYS A 229 -10.13 2.60 -15.21
CA LYS A 229 -8.71 2.32 -15.45
C LYS A 229 -7.95 2.00 -14.16
N VAL A 230 -8.35 2.62 -13.05
CA VAL A 230 -7.80 2.38 -11.70
C VAL A 230 -8.24 1.01 -11.20
#